data_AF-A0A1H5KEV6-F1
#
_entry.id   AF-A0A1H5KEV6-F1
#
_cell.length_a   1.000
_cell.length_b   1.000
_cell.length_c   1.000
_cell.angle_alpha   90.00
_cell.angle_beta   90.00
_cell.angle_gamma   90.00
#
_symmetry.space_group_name_H-M   'P 1'
#
loop_
_entity.id
_entity.type
_entity.pdbx_description
1 polymer ?
#
loop_
_entity_poly.entity_id
_entity_poly.type
_entity_poly.pdbx_seq_one_letter_code
_entity_poly.pdbx_strand_id
1 'polypeptide(L)'
;MLFISLKLLLPSFLGAVGQEVLHWYNLSKSLGNNVKLFSSKSYWIITTISIIFFGLTASYLSEFINIPKIEENTKLFITGLFYPLIAKQLLKIVTIMKPNRIDQNGHRESDVLIKSLKKKDSFNPKDYITKY
;
A
#
# COMPACT_ATOMS: atom_id res chain seq x y z
N MET A 1 32.03 -2.52 0.95
CA MET A 1 30.71 -2.67 0.29
C MET A 1 29.56 -2.72 1.29
N LEU A 2 29.52 -3.68 2.23
CA LEU A 2 28.41 -3.84 3.22
C LEU A 2 28.03 -2.56 3.99
N PHE A 3 29.01 -1.77 4.45
CA PHE A 3 28.76 -0.53 5.21
C PHE A 3 28.11 0.59 4.39
N ILE A 4 28.37 0.64 3.07
CA ILE A 4 27.76 1.63 2.17
C ILE A 4 26.31 1.24 1.90
N SER A 5 26.06 -0.05 1.67
CA SER A 5 24.71 -0.59 1.53
C SER A 5 23.87 -0.36 2.79
N LEU A 6 24.44 -0.53 3.99
CA LEU A 6 23.71 -0.33 5.24
C LEU A 6 23.32 1.14 5.47
N LYS A 7 24.21 2.10 5.14
CA LYS A 7 23.93 3.54 5.23
C LYS A 7 22.79 3.98 4.31
N LEU A 8 22.67 3.37 3.15
CA LEU A 8 21.61 3.65 2.18
C LEU A 8 20.30 2.91 2.52
N LEU A 9 20.40 1.71 3.08
CA LEU A 9 19.26 0.86 3.44
C LEU A 9 18.51 1.41 4.65
N LEU A 10 19.23 1.82 5.70
CA LEU A 10 18.63 2.22 6.97
C LEU A 10 17.63 3.37 6.86
N PRO A 11 17.92 4.51 6.19
CA PRO A 11 16.96 5.60 6.03
C PRO A 11 15.77 5.21 5.15
N SER A 12 15.98 4.44 4.08
CA SER A 12 14.88 3.91 3.24
C SER A 12 13.96 2.98 4.02
N PHE A 13 14.53 2.10 4.85
CA PHE A 13 13.80 1.18 5.69
C PHE A 13 13.01 1.93 6.77
N LEU A 14 13.61 2.96 7.40
CA LEU A 14 12.90 3.84 8.32
C LEU A 14 11.72 4.54 7.65
N GLY A 15 11.88 4.99 6.40
CA GLY A 15 10.81 5.59 5.61
C GLY A 15 9.65 4.62 5.41
N ALA A 16 9.93 3.39 4.98
CA ALA A 16 8.94 2.34 4.77
C ALA A 16 8.21 1.94 6.08
N VAL A 17 8.95 1.81 7.19
CA VAL A 17 8.36 1.58 8.52
C VAL A 17 7.46 2.75 8.92
N GLY A 18 7.93 3.99 8.73
CA GLY A 18 7.15 5.19 9.03
C GLY A 18 5.85 5.26 8.23
N GLN A 19 5.88 4.86 6.96
CA GLN A 19 4.67 4.76 6.13
C GLN A 19 3.69 3.74 6.70
N GLU A 20 4.15 2.57 7.15
CA GLU A 20 3.25 1.55 7.70
C GLU A 20 2.71 1.90 9.07
N VAL A 21 3.49 2.58 9.92
CA VAL A 21 2.97 3.17 11.16
C VAL A 21 1.87 4.19 10.85
N LEU A 22 2.06 5.04 9.84
CA LEU A 22 1.04 6.02 9.42
C LEU A 22 -0.20 5.32 8.84
N HIS A 23 0.00 4.24 8.10
CA HIS A 23 -1.08 3.40 7.59
C HIS A 23 -1.88 2.79 8.74
N TRP A 24 -1.22 2.22 9.74
CA TRP A 24 -1.86 1.66 10.94
C TRP A 24 -2.62 2.72 11.72
N TYR A 25 -2.04 3.91 11.91
CA TYR A 25 -2.72 5.01 12.59
C TYR A 25 -4.03 5.37 11.90
N ASN A 26 -3.99 5.55 10.57
CA ASN A 26 -5.18 5.85 9.79
C ASN A 26 -6.20 4.69 9.79
N LEU A 27 -5.71 3.45 9.71
CA LEU A 27 -6.53 2.25 9.70
C LEU A 27 -7.22 2.04 11.06
N SER A 28 -6.50 2.21 12.16
CA SER A 28 -7.02 2.16 13.53
C SER A 28 -8.09 3.23 13.74
N LYS A 29 -7.85 4.47 13.27
CA LYS A 29 -8.85 5.55 13.33
C LYS A 29 -10.09 5.23 12.52
N SER A 30 -9.95 4.58 11.36
CA SER A 30 -11.06 4.21 10.49
C SER A 30 -11.87 3.01 11.00
N LEU A 31 -11.24 2.05 11.68
CA LEU A 31 -11.89 0.83 12.19
C LEU A 31 -12.50 1.01 13.59
N GLY A 32 -12.07 2.03 14.34
CA GLY A 32 -12.50 2.23 15.72
C GLY A 32 -12.19 0.99 16.59
N ASN A 33 -13.20 0.48 17.31
CA ASN A 33 -13.06 -0.71 18.18
C ASN A 33 -13.02 -2.06 17.43
N ASN A 34 -13.17 -2.09 16.10
CA ASN A 34 -13.12 -3.33 15.32
C ASN A 34 -11.69 -3.71 14.89
N VAL A 35 -10.79 -3.85 15.86
CA VAL A 35 -9.34 -4.09 15.66
C VAL A 35 -8.95 -5.55 15.38
N LYS A 36 -9.90 -6.46 15.10
CA LYS A 36 -9.63 -7.88 14.78
C LYS A 36 -8.69 -8.09 13.58
N LEU A 37 -8.56 -7.09 12.69
CA LEU A 37 -7.62 -7.13 11.58
C LEU A 37 -6.15 -7.13 12.06
N PHE A 38 -5.85 -6.42 13.14
CA PHE A 38 -4.49 -6.31 13.69
C PHE A 38 -4.04 -7.56 14.44
N SER A 39 -4.94 -8.49 14.76
CA SER A 39 -4.57 -9.77 15.38
C SER A 39 -4.21 -10.87 14.37
N SER A 40 -4.40 -10.64 13.07
CA SER A 40 -4.16 -11.66 12.05
C SER A 40 -2.67 -11.84 11.78
N LYS A 41 -2.14 -13.06 11.94
CA LYS A 41 -0.75 -13.40 11.61
C LYS A 41 -0.41 -13.09 10.15
N SER A 42 -1.35 -13.35 9.23
CA SER A 42 -1.17 -13.09 7.81
C SER A 42 -0.98 -11.61 7.51
N TYR A 43 -1.65 -10.72 8.26
CA TYR A 43 -1.48 -9.28 8.11
C TYR A 43 -0.03 -8.86 8.38
N TRP A 44 0.51 -9.30 9.51
CA TRP A 44 1.88 -8.99 9.91
C TRP A 44 2.93 -9.57 8.96
N ILE A 45 2.71 -10.77 8.43
CA ILE A 45 3.59 -11.37 7.41
C ILE A 45 3.64 -10.48 6.16
N ILE A 46 2.48 -10.07 5.67
CA ILE A 46 2.39 -9.20 4.49
C ILE A 46 3.05 -7.85 4.78
N THR A 47 2.80 -7.23 5.94
CA THR A 47 3.41 -5.96 6.30
C THR A 47 4.94 -6.06 6.38
N THR A 48 5.48 -7.11 6.99
CA THR A 48 6.94 -7.32 7.03
C THR A 48 7.54 -7.47 5.63
N ILE A 49 6.90 -8.26 4.75
CA ILE A 49 7.33 -8.42 3.36
C ILE A 49 7.28 -7.07 2.64
N SER A 50 6.21 -6.30 2.81
CA SER A 50 6.07 -4.97 2.21
C SER A 50 7.15 -4.01 2.68
N ILE A 51 7.46 -3.94 3.98
CA ILE A 51 8.52 -3.08 4.51
C ILE A 51 9.87 -3.44 3.89
N ILE A 52 10.20 -4.73 3.82
CA ILE A 52 11.46 -5.20 3.22
C ILE A 52 11.51 -4.85 1.73
N PHE A 53 10.44 -5.15 1.00
CA PHE A 53 10.36 -4.89 -0.43
C PHE A 53 10.49 -3.39 -0.74
N PHE A 54 9.71 -2.55 -0.08
CA PHE A 54 9.71 -1.10 -0.27
C PHE A 54 11.01 -0.45 0.23
N GLY A 55 11.58 -0.91 1.34
CA GLY A 55 12.86 -0.42 1.85
C GLY A 55 14.02 -0.68 0.88
N LEU A 56 14.07 -1.89 0.29
CA LEU A 56 15.10 -2.25 -0.69
C LEU A 56 14.94 -1.46 -1.99
N THR A 57 13.72 -1.41 -2.52
CA THR A 57 13.43 -0.75 -3.80
C THR A 57 13.50 0.78 -3.73
N ALA A 58 13.22 1.38 -2.57
CA ALA A 58 13.33 2.82 -2.38
C ALA A 58 14.76 3.34 -2.53
N SER A 59 15.77 2.57 -2.12
CA SER A 59 17.17 2.96 -2.34
C SER A 59 17.50 3.05 -3.83
N TYR A 60 17.07 2.08 -4.64
CA TYR A 60 17.20 2.14 -6.10
C TYR A 60 16.40 3.30 -6.72
N LEU A 61 15.17 3.51 -6.27
CA LEU A 61 14.33 4.57 -6.80
C LEU A 61 14.90 5.96 -6.49
N SER A 62 15.56 6.11 -5.35
CA SER A 62 16.18 7.37 -4.94
C SER A 62 17.23 7.84 -5.95
N GLU A 63 17.95 6.94 -6.62
CA GLU A 63 18.93 7.31 -7.65
C GLU A 63 18.28 8.07 -8.82
N PHE A 64 17.02 7.76 -9.13
CA PHE A 64 16.26 8.41 -10.20
C PHE A 64 15.66 9.77 -9.78
N ILE A 65 15.43 10.00 -8.49
CA ILE A 65 14.79 11.21 -7.99
C ILE A 65 15.86 12.26 -7.70
N ASN A 66 16.15 13.14 -8.66
CA ASN A 66 17.14 14.20 -8.45
C ASN A 66 16.49 15.44 -7.82
N ILE A 67 16.58 15.57 -6.49
CA ILE A 67 16.11 16.76 -5.76
C ILE A 67 17.33 17.59 -5.33
N PRO A 68 17.62 18.73 -5.99
CA PRO A 68 18.73 19.56 -5.59
C PRO A 68 18.48 20.15 -4.19
N LYS A 69 19.54 20.21 -3.37
CA LYS A 69 19.59 20.77 -2.00
C LYS A 69 19.05 19.90 -0.84
N ILE A 70 18.79 18.61 -1.06
CA ILE A 70 18.41 17.69 0.03
C ILE A 70 19.56 16.73 0.33
N GLU A 71 19.84 16.50 1.61
CA GLU A 71 20.81 15.51 2.07
C GLU A 71 20.39 14.10 1.64
N GLU A 72 21.34 13.27 1.22
CA GLU A 72 21.11 11.93 0.67
C GLU A 72 20.25 11.03 1.58
N ASN A 73 20.51 11.06 2.90
CA ASN A 73 19.75 10.31 3.90
C ASN A 73 18.28 10.75 3.97
N THR A 74 18.04 12.06 3.90
CA THR A 74 16.69 12.64 3.94
C THR A 74 15.92 12.29 2.67
N LYS A 75 16.60 12.33 1.52
CA LYS A 75 16.03 11.92 0.23
C LYS A 75 15.63 10.43 0.23
N LEU A 76 16.47 9.55 0.76
CA LEU A 76 16.17 8.11 0.91
C LEU A 76 14.97 7.87 1.82
N PHE A 77 14.93 8.55 2.96
CA PHE A 77 13.81 8.46 3.90
C PHE A 77 12.48 8.89 3.26
N ILE A 78 12.46 10.06 2.60
CA ILE A 78 11.26 10.57 1.91
C ILE A 78 10.83 9.59 0.81
N THR A 79 11.79 9.07 0.04
CA THR A 79 11.49 8.09 -1.02
C THR A 79 10.85 6.85 -0.41
N GLY A 80 11.43 6.26 0.64
CA GLY A 80 10.87 5.09 1.33
C GLY A 80 9.49 5.35 1.94
N LEU A 81 9.24 6.55 2.44
CA LEU A 81 7.98 6.93 3.07
C LEU A 81 6.84 7.12 2.06
N PHE A 82 7.12 7.75 0.91
CA PHE A 82 6.09 8.07 -0.09
C PHE A 82 5.97 7.01 -1.19
N TYR A 83 6.98 6.17 -1.40
CA TYR A 83 6.97 5.18 -2.48
C TYR A 83 5.75 4.23 -2.43
N PRO A 84 5.33 3.68 -1.27
CA PRO A 84 4.13 2.84 -1.20
C PRO A 84 2.85 3.57 -1.60
N LEU A 85 2.75 4.88 -1.27
CA LEU A 85 1.60 5.71 -1.66
C LEU A 85 1.55 5.93 -3.17
N ILE A 86 2.70 6.22 -3.78
CA ILE A 86 2.84 6.40 -5.23
C ILE A 86 2.50 5.08 -5.95
N ALA A 87 3.05 3.96 -5.49
CA ALA A 87 2.77 2.64 -6.03
C ALA A 87 1.28 2.30 -5.98
N LYS A 88 0.60 2.61 -4.85
CA LYS A 88 -0.84 2.42 -4.70
C LYS A 88 -1.66 3.28 -5.67
N GLN A 89 -1.26 4.53 -5.89
CA GLN A 89 -1.92 5.42 -6.86
C GLN A 89 -1.73 4.93 -8.29
N LEU A 90 -0.52 4.53 -8.67
CA LEU A 90 -0.23 3.95 -9.98
C LEU A 90 -1.05 2.68 -10.23
N LEU A 91 -1.11 1.77 -9.24
CA LEU A 91 -1.91 0.56 -9.34
C LEU A 91 -3.40 0.89 -9.54
N LYS A 92 -3.91 1.92 -8.87
CA LYS A 92 -5.29 2.39 -9.04
C LYS A 92 -5.53 2.91 -10.46
N ILE A 93 -4.59 3.66 -11.03
CA ILE A 93 -4.69 4.17 -12.41
C ILE A 93 -4.67 3.00 -13.41
N VAL A 94 -3.73 2.06 -13.26
CA VAL A 94 -3.60 0.90 -14.15
C VAL A 94 -4.83 -0.02 -14.07
N THR A 95 -5.39 -0.20 -12.87
CA THR A 95 -6.60 -1.01 -12.70
C THR A 95 -7.84 -0.35 -13.27
N ILE A 96 -7.96 0.98 -13.19
CA ILE A 96 -9.05 1.75 -13.83
C ILE A 96 -8.90 1.76 -15.37
N MET A 97 -7.68 1.73 -15.90
CA MET A 97 -7.42 1.68 -17.35
C MET A 97 -7.60 0.29 -17.97
N LYS A 98 -7.85 -0.76 -17.17
CA LYS A 98 -8.14 -2.08 -17.72
C LYS A 98 -9.54 -2.01 -18.36
N PRO A 99 -9.69 -2.29 -19.68
CA PRO A 99 -10.96 -2.10 -20.35
C PRO A 99 -12.03 -2.99 -19.72
N ASN A 100 -13.16 -2.36 -19.39
CA ASN A 100 -14.43 -3.00 -19.02
C ASN A 100 -14.69 -4.18 -19.97
N ARG A 101 -14.52 -5.41 -19.49
CA ARG A 101 -15.10 -6.56 -20.17
C ARG A 101 -16.60 -6.48 -19.94
N ILE A 102 -17.33 -6.12 -21.00
CA ILE A 102 -18.79 -6.18 -21.01
C ILE A 102 -19.14 -7.66 -21.04
N ASP A 103 -19.88 -8.13 -20.04
CA ASP A 103 -20.46 -9.48 -20.09
C ASP A 103 -21.56 -9.56 -21.14
N GLN A 104 -21.91 -10.77 -21.58
CA GLN A 104 -22.91 -10.99 -22.63
C GLN A 104 -24.34 -10.55 -22.24
N ASN A 105 -24.56 -10.07 -21.02
CA ASN A 105 -25.86 -9.63 -20.50
C ASN A 105 -25.96 -8.10 -20.40
N GLY A 106 -24.99 -7.35 -20.93
CA GLY A 106 -25.05 -5.89 -21.02
C GLY A 106 -24.87 -5.18 -19.68
N HIS A 107 -24.46 -5.89 -18.63
CA HIS A 107 -24.20 -5.29 -17.33
C HIS A 107 -22.74 -4.85 -17.22
N ARG A 108 -22.55 -3.55 -17.01
CA ARG A 108 -21.23 -2.98 -16.70
C ARG A 108 -20.80 -3.44 -15.31
N GLU A 109 -19.76 -4.25 -15.22
CA GLU A 109 -19.16 -4.69 -13.95
C GLU A 109 -18.77 -3.48 -13.08
N SER A 110 -18.37 -2.37 -13.70
CA SER A 110 -18.10 -1.10 -13.04
C SER A 110 -19.31 -0.50 -12.30
N ASP A 111 -20.54 -0.70 -12.78
CA ASP A 111 -21.75 -0.18 -12.13
C ASP A 111 -22.16 -1.01 -10.91
N VAL A 112 -21.86 -2.32 -10.93
CA VAL A 112 -22.05 -3.23 -9.78
C VAL A 112 -21.02 -2.93 -8.68
N LEU A 113 -19.77 -2.67 -9.07
CA LEU A 113 -18.68 -2.32 -8.15
C LEU A 113 -18.86 -0.93 -7.54
N ILE A 114 -19.34 0.05 -8.31
CA ILE A 114 -19.67 1.38 -7.79
C ILE A 114 -20.92 1.34 -6.89
N LYS A 115 -21.95 0.55 -7.23
CA LYS A 115 -23.12 0.35 -6.34
C LYS A 115 -22.76 -0.42 -5.07
N SER A 116 -21.87 -1.41 -5.11
CA SER A 116 -21.41 -2.14 -3.91
C SER A 116 -20.50 -1.29 -3.02
N LEU A 117 -19.71 -0.39 -3.60
CA LEU A 117 -18.94 0.61 -2.86
C LEU A 117 -19.83 1.70 -2.25
N LYS A 118 -20.94 2.07 -2.89
CA LYS A 118 -21.94 3.00 -2.33
C LYS A 118 -22.87 2.37 -1.29
N LYS A 119 -23.02 1.04 -1.31
CA LYS A 119 -23.86 0.26 -0.39
C LYS A 119 -23.03 -0.46 0.69
N LYS A 120 -21.89 0.10 1.09
CA LYS A 120 -21.04 -0.46 2.15
C LYS A 120 -21.25 0.25 3.49
N ASP A 121 -22.50 0.31 3.94
CA ASP A 121 -22.85 0.62 5.33
C ASP A 121 -23.41 -0.59 6.09
N SER A 122 -23.31 -1.80 5.54
CA SER A 122 -23.49 -3.02 6.35
C SER A 122 -22.58 -4.14 5.86
N PHE A 123 -21.51 -4.38 6.62
CA PHE A 123 -20.65 -5.55 6.43
C PHE A 123 -21.34 -6.77 7.04
N ASN A 124 -21.71 -7.76 6.21
CA ASN A 124 -22.24 -9.04 6.68
C ASN A 124 -21.15 -10.13 6.57
N PRO A 125 -20.69 -10.71 7.70
CA PRO A 125 -19.61 -11.70 7.71
C PRO A 125 -19.92 -13.00 6.94
N LYS A 126 -21.19 -13.29 6.65
CA LYS A 126 -21.63 -14.51 5.98
C LYS A 126 -21.25 -14.58 4.50
N ASP A 127 -21.05 -13.44 3.85
CA ASP A 127 -20.72 -13.37 2.41
C ASP A 127 -19.29 -13.84 2.09
N TYR A 128 -18.42 -13.95 3.10
CA TYR A 128 -17.05 -14.43 2.94
C TYR A 128 -16.92 -15.97 2.97
N ILE A 129 -17.92 -16.65 3.53
CA ILE A 129 -17.87 -18.10 3.79
C ILE A 129 -18.43 -18.88 2.60
N THR A 130 -19.31 -18.30 1.80
CA THR A 130 -19.97 -18.96 0.67
C THR A 130 -19.23 -18.84 -0.67
N LYS A 131 -18.06 -18.17 -0.70
CA LYS A 131 -17.29 -17.97 -1.94
C LYS A 131 -16.04 -18.88 -2.06
N TYR A 132 -15.89 -19.83 -1.13
CA TYR A 132 -14.96 -20.96 -1.19
C TYR A 132 -15.71 -22.23 -0.80
#